data_AF-A0A2V7LAE9-F1
#
_entry.id   AF-A0A2V7LAE9-F1
#
_cell.length_a   1.000
_cell.length_b   1.000
_cell.length_c   1.000
_cell.angle_alpha   90.00
_cell.angle_beta   90.00
_cell.angle_gamma   90.00
#
_symmetry.space_group_name_H-M   'P 1'
#
loop_
_entity.id
_entity.type
_entity.pdbx_description
1 polymer ?
#
loop_
_entity_poly.entity_id
_entity_poly.type
_entity_poly.pdbx_seq_one_letter_code
_entity_poly.pdbx_strand_id
1 'polypeptide(L)'
;ADIFTPIFFLSIGAAVDPHVWNPFLPESHQTLAIGGTLLAIAIVGKFASGWAVPWRRYNRPAVGVGMAPRGEVGLIFAQIGLTAGILSNRLFSAILFVVIATTLVTPPLLQWTLRWGATLDQDSAP
;
A
#
# COMPACT_ATOMS: atom_id res chain seq x y z
N ALA A 1 -3.06 -24.60 2.55
CA ALA A 1 -3.49 -23.24 2.15
C ALA A 1 -2.90 -22.85 0.79
N ASP A 2 -1.78 -23.46 0.38
CA ASP A 2 -0.98 -23.05 -0.79
C ASP A 2 -1.67 -23.16 -2.16
N ILE A 3 -2.79 -23.89 -2.27
CA ILE A 3 -3.56 -23.95 -3.51
C ILE A 3 -4.63 -22.85 -3.60
N PHE A 4 -5.14 -22.36 -2.46
CA PHE A 4 -6.22 -21.38 -2.43
C PHE A 4 -5.69 -19.95 -2.55
N THR A 5 -4.50 -19.67 -2.01
CA THR A 5 -3.88 -18.34 -2.07
C THR A 5 -3.66 -17.88 -3.52
N PRO A 6 -3.07 -18.68 -4.43
CA PRO A 6 -2.91 -18.28 -5.83
C PRO A 6 -4.25 -18.09 -6.56
N ILE A 7 -5.24 -18.94 -6.28
CA ILE A 7 -6.59 -18.84 -6.88
C ILE A 7 -7.28 -17.55 -6.43
N PHE A 8 -7.17 -17.20 -5.15
CA PHE A 8 -7.69 -15.96 -4.58
C PHE A 8 -7.08 -14.73 -5.28
N PHE A 9 -5.75 -14.66 -5.35
CA PHE A 9 -5.07 -13.53 -6.01
C PHE A 9 -5.36 -13.47 -7.51
N LEU A 10 -5.48 -14.62 -8.19
CA LEU A 10 -5.87 -14.67 -9.60
C LEU A 10 -7.30 -14.15 -9.82
N SER A 11 -8.24 -14.55 -8.96
CA SER A 11 -9.66 -14.15 -9.07
C SER A 11 -9.84 -12.65 -8.82
N ILE A 12 -9.17 -12.12 -7.81
CA ILE A 12 -9.16 -10.68 -7.51
C ILE A 12 -8.49 -9.88 -8.62
N GLY A 13 -7.37 -10.39 -9.16
CA GLY A 13 -6.69 -9.76 -10.29
C GLY A 13 -7.54 -9.74 -11.55
N ALA A 14 -8.27 -10.82 -11.84
CA ALA A 14 -9.16 -10.92 -13.00
C ALA A 14 -10.38 -9.99 -12.92
N ALA A 15 -10.81 -9.63 -11.70
CA ALA A 15 -11.92 -8.69 -11.48
C ALA A 15 -11.53 -7.22 -11.71
N VAL A 16 -10.25 -6.92 -11.92
CA VAL A 16 -9.78 -5.55 -12.16
C VAL A 16 -9.90 -5.15 -13.60
N ASP A 17 -10.44 -3.95 -13.80
CA ASP A 17 -10.54 -3.32 -15.11
C ASP A 17 -9.40 -2.29 -15.27
N PRO A 18 -8.37 -2.55 -16.09
CA PRO A 18 -7.26 -1.62 -16.29
C PRO A 18 -7.69 -0.30 -16.94
N HIS A 19 -8.84 -0.25 -17.63
CA HIS A 19 -9.31 0.98 -18.29
C HIS A 19 -9.61 2.10 -17.31
N VAL A 20 -9.97 1.79 -16.06
CA VAL A 20 -10.30 2.79 -15.05
C VAL A 20 -9.07 3.58 -14.57
N TRP A 21 -7.86 3.15 -14.94
CA TRP A 21 -6.61 3.84 -14.62
C TRP A 21 -6.14 4.75 -15.75
N ASN A 22 -6.87 4.80 -16.86
CA ASN A 22 -6.51 5.61 -18.01
C ASN A 22 -6.69 7.11 -17.70
N PRO A 23 -5.61 7.92 -17.63
CA PRO A 23 -5.69 9.35 -17.31
C PRO A 23 -6.26 10.19 -18.47
N PHE A 24 -6.35 9.61 -19.67
CA PHE A 24 -6.86 10.30 -20.87
C PHE A 24 -8.39 10.33 -20.95
N LEU A 25 -9.10 9.60 -20.07
CA LEU A 25 -10.56 9.62 -19.99
C LEU A 25 -11.04 10.61 -18.91
N PRO A 26 -11.89 11.60 -19.25
CA PRO A 26 -12.43 12.56 -18.28
C PRO A 26 -13.17 11.92 -17.11
N GLU A 27 -13.86 10.80 -17.37
CA GLU A 27 -14.57 9.97 -16.38
C GLU A 27 -13.65 9.36 -15.32
N SER A 28 -12.36 9.18 -15.62
CA SER A 28 -11.39 8.54 -14.74
C SER A 28 -10.74 9.54 -13.77
N HIS A 29 -10.87 10.85 -14.00
CA HIS A 29 -10.22 11.89 -13.20
C HIS A 29 -10.70 11.90 -11.74
N GLN A 30 -12.00 11.67 -11.50
CA GLN A 30 -12.53 11.54 -10.13
C GLN A 30 -11.99 10.30 -9.42
N THR A 31 -11.86 9.18 -10.13
CA THR A 31 -11.32 7.93 -9.57
C THR A 31 -9.84 8.07 -9.24
N LEU A 32 -9.07 8.74 -10.09
CA LEU A 32 -7.66 9.07 -9.87
C LEU A 32 -7.48 10.07 -8.72
N ALA A 33 -8.35 11.07 -8.59
CA ALA A 33 -8.30 12.02 -7.48
C ALA A 33 -8.57 11.34 -6.12
N ILE A 34 -9.58 10.47 -6.05
CA ILE A 34 -9.88 9.69 -4.84
C ILE A 34 -8.75 8.70 -4.55
N GLY A 35 -8.28 7.96 -5.56
CA GLY A 35 -7.17 7.01 -5.43
C GLY A 35 -5.87 7.70 -4.98
N GLY A 36 -5.56 8.87 -5.55
CA GLY A 36 -4.42 9.69 -5.17
C GLY A 36 -4.53 10.24 -3.75
N THR A 37 -5.72 10.68 -3.33
CA THR A 37 -5.95 11.15 -1.96
C THR A 37 -5.80 10.00 -0.96
N LEU A 38 -6.35 8.83 -1.26
CA LEU A 38 -6.21 7.63 -0.43
C LEU A 38 -4.75 7.15 -0.36
N LEU A 39 -4.00 7.26 -1.47
CA LEU A 39 -2.57 6.97 -1.51
C LEU A 39 -1.78 7.96 -0.65
N ALA A 40 -2.07 9.25 -0.74
CA ALA A 40 -1.42 10.28 0.08
C ALA A 40 -1.68 10.04 1.58
N ILE A 41 -2.93 9.79 1.97
CA ILE A 41 -3.29 9.43 3.35
C ILE A 41 -2.58 8.16 3.78
N ALA A 42 -2.49 7.15 2.91
CA ALA A 42 -1.78 5.90 3.21
C ALA A 42 -0.30 6.14 3.48
N ILE A 43 0.38 6.91 2.63
CA ILE A 43 1.81 7.21 2.78
C ILE A 43 2.04 8.01 4.06
N VAL A 44 1.27 9.09 4.27
CA VAL A 44 1.41 9.96 5.45
C VAL A 44 1.13 9.19 6.73
N GLY A 45 0.05 8.39 6.78
CA GLY A 45 -0.29 7.60 7.95
C GLY A 45 0.77 6.56 8.31
N LYS A 46 1.37 5.89 7.31
CA LYS A 46 2.46 4.92 7.51
C LYS A 46 3.75 5.61 7.94
N PHE A 47 4.04 6.79 7.41
CA PHE A 47 5.21 7.56 7.84
C PHE A 47 5.05 8.07 9.28
N ALA A 48 3.84 8.54 9.63
CA ALA A 48 3.50 9.00 10.97
C ALA A 48 3.56 7.88 12.02
N SER A 49 3.23 6.62 11.66
CA SER A 49 3.32 5.50 12.59
C SER A 49 4.76 5.21 13.05
N GLY A 50 5.76 5.52 12.22
CA GLY A 50 7.17 5.46 12.62
C GLY A 50 7.54 6.39 13.78
N TRP A 51 6.74 7.45 13.99
CA TRP A 51 6.89 8.43 15.07
C TRP A 51 6.11 8.12 16.35
N ALA A 52 5.31 7.04 16.37
CA ALA A 52 4.45 6.71 17.50
C ALA A 52 5.19 6.38 18.80
N VAL A 53 6.47 5.98 18.75
CA VAL A 53 7.31 5.71 19.93
C VAL A 53 8.51 6.67 19.97
N PRO A 54 8.31 7.93 20.40
CA PRO A 54 9.38 8.92 20.35
C PRO A 54 10.53 8.66 21.34
N TRP A 55 10.31 7.82 22.36
CA TRP A 55 11.18 7.60 23.51
C TRP A 55 12.32 6.59 23.32
N ARG A 56 12.39 5.90 22.17
CA ARG A 56 13.40 4.85 21.92
C ARG A 56 14.20 5.23 20.67
N ARG A 57 15.53 5.07 20.69
CA ARG A 57 16.38 5.29 19.51
C ARG A 57 16.28 4.07 18.60
N TYR A 58 15.58 4.23 17.48
CA TYR A 58 15.47 3.24 16.41
C TYR A 58 15.25 3.98 15.09
N ASN A 59 15.41 3.27 13.97
CA ASN A 59 15.16 3.80 12.63
C ASN A 59 13.66 4.02 12.39
N ARG A 60 13.16 5.17 12.85
CA ARG A 60 11.79 5.68 12.63
C ARG A 60 11.29 5.53 11.19
N PRO A 61 12.04 5.90 10.13
CA PRO A 61 11.58 5.72 8.76
C PRO A 61 11.49 4.25 8.36
N ALA A 62 12.39 3.38 8.85
CA ALA A 62 12.33 1.95 8.57
C ALA A 62 11.10 1.27 9.20
N VAL A 63 10.66 1.74 10.38
CA VAL A 63 9.41 1.26 11.01
C VAL A 63 8.19 1.69 10.21
N GLY A 64 8.10 2.97 9.82
CA GLY A 64 6.97 3.46 9.03
C GLY A 64 6.85 2.78 7.67
N VAL A 65 7.99 2.59 6.98
CA VAL A 65 8.06 1.86 5.72
C VAL A 65 7.80 0.36 5.90
N GLY A 66 8.30 -0.25 6.98
CA GLY A 66 8.04 -1.66 7.30
C GLY A 66 6.55 -1.95 7.56
N MET A 67 5.81 -0.96 8.05
CA MET A 67 4.36 -1.08 8.21
C MET A 67 3.59 -0.84 6.91
N ALA A 68 4.22 -0.34 5.84
CA ALA A 68 3.60 0.04 4.56
C ALA A 68 2.93 -1.08 3.75
N PRO A 69 3.39 -2.35 3.73
CA PRO A 69 2.74 -3.38 2.94
C PRO A 69 1.30 -3.58 3.42
N ARG A 70 0.35 -3.50 2.49
CA ARG A 70 -1.04 -3.88 2.76
C ARG A 70 -1.19 -5.33 2.32
N GLY A 71 -1.41 -6.22 3.28
CA GLY A 71 -1.51 -7.65 3.01
C GLY A 71 -2.82 -8.07 2.34
N GLU A 72 -2.96 -9.38 2.21
CA GLU A 72 -4.15 -10.14 1.81
C GLU A 72 -5.46 -9.60 2.40
N VAL A 73 -5.46 -9.27 3.70
CA VAL A 73 -6.67 -8.87 4.44
C VAL A 73 -7.33 -7.62 3.85
N GLY A 74 -6.54 -6.66 3.35
CA GLY A 74 -7.09 -5.46 2.71
C GLY A 74 -7.83 -5.78 1.41
N LEU A 75 -7.36 -6.79 0.67
CA LEU A 75 -7.99 -7.26 -0.57
C LEU A 75 -9.24 -8.07 -0.28
N ILE A 76 -9.25 -8.86 0.80
CA ILE A 76 -10.44 -9.57 1.25
C ILE A 76 -11.58 -8.57 1.53
N PHE A 77 -11.31 -7.52 2.30
CA PHE A 77 -12.32 -6.50 2.60
C PHE A 77 -12.79 -5.73 1.36
N ALA A 78 -11.88 -5.43 0.44
CA ALA A 78 -12.24 -4.79 -0.83
C ALA A 78 -13.15 -5.68 -1.68
N GLN A 79 -12.85 -6.98 -1.76
CA GLN A 79 -13.66 -7.95 -2.48
C GLN A 79 -15.05 -8.10 -1.85
N ILE A 80 -15.11 -8.22 -0.52
CA ILE A 80 -16.39 -8.28 0.21
C ILE A 80 -17.21 -7.01 -0.04
N GLY A 81 -16.59 -5.83 0.00
CA GLY A 81 -17.27 -4.57 -0.28
C GLY A 81 -17.77 -4.45 -1.73
N LEU A 82 -17.05 -5.01 -2.70
CA LEU A 82 -17.48 -5.10 -4.10
C LEU A 82 -18.71 -6.02 -4.24
N THR A 83 -18.66 -7.21 -3.64
CA THR A 83 -19.78 -8.17 -3.69
C THR A 83 -21.01 -7.69 -2.91
N ALA A 84 -20.80 -6.87 -1.87
CA ALA A 84 -21.88 -6.24 -1.11
C ALA A 84 -22.46 -4.99 -1.81
N GLY A 85 -21.90 -4.57 -2.95
CA GLY A 85 -22.33 -3.37 -3.69
C GLY A 85 -21.95 -2.04 -3.04
N ILE A 86 -21.11 -2.06 -1.99
CA ILE A 86 -20.61 -0.87 -1.29
C ILE A 86 -19.51 -0.19 -2.13
N LEU A 87 -18.65 -1.00 -2.75
CA LEU A 87 -17.60 -0.55 -3.65
C LEU A 87 -18.03 -0.72 -5.10
N SER A 88 -17.84 0.31 -5.91
CA SER A 88 -17.96 0.20 -7.36
C SER A 88 -16.72 -0.47 -7.96
N ASN A 89 -16.84 -1.04 -9.16
CA ASN A 89 -15.72 -1.68 -9.86
C ASN A 89 -14.51 -0.73 -10.05
N ARG A 90 -14.78 0.57 -10.22
CA ARG A 90 -13.79 1.65 -10.27
C ARG A 90 -13.01 1.77 -8.96
N LEU A 91 -13.70 1.84 -7.83
CA LEU A 91 -13.06 1.97 -6.50
C LEU A 91 -12.29 0.70 -6.12
N PHE A 92 -12.84 -0.47 -6.41
CA PHE A 92 -12.15 -1.74 -6.18
C PHE A 92 -10.83 -1.82 -6.96
N SER A 93 -10.86 -1.48 -8.25
CA SER A 93 -9.67 -1.45 -9.11
C SER A 93 -8.63 -0.43 -8.61
N ALA A 94 -9.07 0.75 -8.14
CA ALA A 94 -8.19 1.75 -7.55
C ALA A 94 -7.54 1.28 -6.23
N ILE A 95 -8.30 0.59 -5.38
CA ILE A 95 -7.77 0.01 -4.13
C ILE A 95 -6.74 -1.08 -4.45
N LEU A 96 -7.03 -1.97 -5.39
CA LEU A 96 -6.07 -3.01 -5.78
C LEU A 96 -4.78 -2.38 -6.32
N PHE A 97 -4.86 -1.33 -7.14
CA PHE A 97 -3.68 -0.60 -7.60
C PHE A 97 -2.81 -0.14 -6.44
N VAL A 98 -3.40 0.55 -5.46
CA VAL A 98 -2.68 1.08 -4.31
C VAL A 98 -2.04 -0.06 -3.51
N VAL A 99 -2.75 -1.18 -3.32
CA VAL A 99 -2.20 -2.34 -2.61
C VAL A 99 -1.01 -2.94 -3.35
N ILE A 100 -1.11 -3.18 -4.66
CA ILE A 100 -0.01 -3.72 -5.46
C ILE A 100 1.17 -2.72 -5.48
N ALA A 101 0.91 -1.45 -5.75
CA ALA A 101 1.93 -0.41 -5.83
C ALA A 101 2.68 -0.26 -4.49
N THR A 102 1.96 -0.16 -3.37
CA THR A 102 2.60 -0.07 -2.04
C THR A 102 3.36 -1.34 -1.68
N THR A 103 2.87 -2.52 -2.06
CA THR A 103 3.54 -3.80 -1.80
C THR A 103 4.83 -3.95 -2.62
N LEU A 104 4.85 -3.51 -3.88
CA LEU A 104 6.05 -3.55 -4.72
C LEU A 104 7.06 -2.46 -4.36
N VAL A 105 6.60 -1.28 -3.94
CA VAL A 105 7.48 -0.16 -3.55
C VAL A 105 8.08 -0.38 -2.16
N THR A 106 7.42 -1.09 -1.25
CA THR A 106 7.92 -1.23 0.12
C THR A 106 9.29 -1.93 0.23
N PRO A 107 9.54 -3.10 -0.39
CA PRO A 107 10.83 -3.80 -0.27
C PRO A 107 12.06 -2.94 -0.65
N PRO A 108 12.09 -2.25 -1.81
CA PRO A 108 13.23 -1.39 -2.14
C PRO A 108 13.35 -0.19 -1.19
N LEU A 109 12.22 0.41 -0.78
CA LEU A 109 12.21 1.52 0.17
C LEU A 109 12.69 1.09 1.57
N LEU A 110 12.35 -0.13 1.97
CA LEU A 110 12.77 -0.71 3.24
C LEU A 110 14.27 -1.02 3.23
N GLN A 111 14.79 -1.61 2.15
CA GLN A 111 16.23 -1.82 1.99
C GLN A 111 17.01 -0.50 2.04
N TRP A 112 16.49 0.55 1.41
CA TRP A 112 17.12 1.86 1.42
C TRP A 112 17.11 2.50 2.81
N THR A 113 15.97 2.47 3.50
CA THR A 113 15.85 3.01 4.87
C THR A 113 16.65 2.22 5.91
N LEU A 114 16.78 0.90 5.77
CA LEU A 114 17.65 0.09 6.62
C LEU A 114 19.14 0.40 6.38
N ARG A 115 19.55 0.61 5.13
CA ARG A 115 20.93 1.04 4.80
C ARG A 115 21.27 2.42 5.37
N TRP A 116 20.35 3.37 5.25
CA TRP A 116 20.47 4.71 5.87
C TRP A 116 20.42 4.67 7.39
N GLY A 117 19.70 3.70 7.94
CA GLY A 117 19.58 3.53 9.37
C GLY A 117 20.81 2.93 10.03
N ALA A 118 21.54 2.05 9.33
CA ALA A 118 22.80 1.48 9.79
C ALA A 118 23.91 2.54 9.88
N THR A 119 23.87 3.58 9.02
CA THR A 119 24.84 4.70 9.08
C THR A 119 24.66 5.59 10.31
N LEU A 120 23.47 5.66 10.91
CA LEU A 120 23.23 6.46 12.13
C LEU A 120 23.70 5.77 13.42
N ASP A 121 23.74 4.44 13.46
CA ASP A 121 24.31 3.69 14.58
C ASP A 121 25.85 3.74 14.56
N GLN A 122 26.47 3.75 13.37
CA GLN A 122 27.92 3.83 13.21
C GLN A 122 28.53 5.16 13.67
N ASP A 123 27.83 6.29 13.47
CA ASP A 123 28.25 7.62 13.98
C ASP A 123 28.04 7.79 15.50
N SER A 124 27.41 6.82 16.16
CA SER A 124 27.20 6.81 17.62
C SER A 124 28.08 5.80 18.37
N ALA A 125 28.97 5.10 17.65
CA ALA A 125 30.01 4.30 18.27
C ALA A 125 31.16 5.22 18.73
N PRO A 126 31.59 5.15 20.01
CA PRO A 126 32.71 5.92 20.53
C PRO A 126 34.06 5.46 19.95
#